data_AF-A0A8T6RNZ7-F1
#
_entry.id   AF-A0A8T6RNZ7-F1
#
_cell.length_a   1.000
_cell.length_b   1.000
_cell.length_c   1.000
_cell.angle_alpha   90.00
_cell.angle_beta   90.00
_cell.angle_gamma   90.00
#
_symmetry.space_group_name_H-M   'P 1'
#
loop_
_entity.id
_entity.type
_entity.pdbx_description
1 polymer ?
#
loop_
_entity_poly.entity_id
_entity_poly.type
_entity_poly.pdbx_seq_one_letter_code
_entity_poly.pdbx_strand_id
1 'polypeptide(L)'
;MIEKNNKLTSLEEACCNHKIILNYSTGEYVCCKCGLVTDKQYVNSSFKMTNYDSQSKFNSSKHYVALGDRINVIDGMGSYIDYQYSNFFVDKNGQPISCKNQSLFKRLKYKHDIRAKLSNKETDFRALNTLNKIASKLELKDNIRDRAAYFYQKIIRNEMKITNHLTLAALCLLLAAREFKENGPLTVQEIANTFKKYGHRVSPRSIIQLSLKIKPEFPNIFNKKSRKSEEYMPRIISNVMNFQEIKSRLKSKNIDLRFYERNLLNESMNILKNLDNKSRGGRNPFILAVATVYAADQKISEKYRFKSILTQNLLSRCTQTAEYSIRDHWRTLLVQFIKNKK
;
A
#
# COMPACT_ATOMS: atom_id res chain seq x y z
N MET A 1 23.04 10.64 -17.36
CA MET A 1 24.34 11.16 -17.82
C MET A 1 24.78 12.26 -16.87
N ILE A 2 25.46 11.90 -15.79
CA ILE A 2 26.32 12.82 -15.05
C ILE A 2 27.69 12.20 -15.19
N GLU A 3 28.50 12.83 -16.03
CA GLU A 3 29.80 12.36 -16.45
C GLU A 3 30.76 12.29 -15.27
N LYS A 4 31.52 11.19 -15.25
CA LYS A 4 32.72 11.01 -14.43
C LYS A 4 33.77 12.02 -14.89
N ASN A 5 33.83 13.20 -14.29
CA ASN A 5 34.98 14.09 -14.39
C ASN A 5 35.75 14.09 -13.06
N ASN A 6 36.42 12.96 -12.81
CA ASN A 6 37.53 12.91 -11.86
C ASN A 6 38.78 13.41 -12.59
N LYS A 7 38.98 14.73 -12.64
CA LYS A 7 40.31 15.31 -12.75
C LYS A 7 40.79 15.58 -11.32
N LEU A 8 41.60 14.66 -10.79
CA LEU A 8 42.46 14.93 -9.65
C LEU A 8 43.42 16.04 -10.06
N THR A 9 43.15 17.27 -9.64
CA THR A 9 44.15 18.32 -9.59
C THR A 9 44.95 18.14 -8.31
N SER A 10 46.21 17.77 -8.52
CA SER A 10 47.34 17.77 -7.60
C SER A 10 47.26 18.77 -6.44
N LEU A 11 47.06 18.25 -5.24
CA LEU A 11 47.59 18.77 -3.97
C LEU A 11 47.93 17.52 -3.14
N GLU A 12 49.06 16.90 -3.46
CA GLU A 12 49.74 16.00 -2.55
C GLU A 12 50.31 16.86 -1.43
N GLU A 13 49.74 16.78 -0.23
CA GLU A 13 50.44 16.73 1.06
C GLU A 13 49.43 16.81 2.22
N ALA A 14 49.58 15.89 3.18
CA ALA A 14 48.78 15.67 4.39
C ALA A 14 47.39 14.99 4.23
N CYS A 15 47.34 13.77 3.67
CA CYS A 15 46.18 12.89 3.93
C CYS A 15 46.38 12.13 5.26
N CYS A 16 45.76 12.61 6.34
CA CYS A 16 45.48 11.74 7.49
C CYS A 16 44.48 10.67 6.99
N ASN A 17 44.80 9.37 7.06
CA ASN A 17 43.85 8.29 6.74
C ASN A 17 42.80 8.06 7.86
N HIS A 18 42.61 9.04 8.75
CA HIS A 18 41.72 8.92 9.88
C HIS A 18 40.34 9.52 9.58
N LYS A 19 39.37 9.18 10.43
CA LYS A 19 37.99 9.66 10.30
C LYS A 19 37.96 11.20 10.40
N ILE A 20 37.33 11.81 9.40
CA ILE A 20 37.08 13.25 9.32
C ILE A 20 35.69 13.52 9.88
N ILE A 21 35.57 14.55 10.72
CA ILE A 21 34.31 15.03 11.30
C ILE A 21 34.03 16.46 10.87
N LEU A 22 32.75 16.80 10.78
CA LEU A 22 32.31 18.18 10.57
C LEU A 22 32.28 18.90 11.92
N ASN A 23 33.07 19.96 12.08
CA ASN A 23 32.92 20.89 13.18
C ASN A 23 31.78 21.86 12.87
N TYR A 24 30.63 21.68 13.52
CA TYR A 24 29.44 22.50 13.27
C TYR A 24 29.61 23.97 13.65
N SER A 25 30.54 24.30 14.56
CA SER A 25 30.77 25.68 15.00
C SER A 25 31.55 26.51 13.97
N THR A 26 32.52 25.89 13.29
CA THR A 26 33.37 26.58 12.28
C THR A 26 32.97 26.24 10.84
N GLY A 27 32.21 25.16 10.62
CA GLY A 27 31.84 24.68 9.29
C GLY A 27 32.99 23.99 8.56
N GLU A 28 33.95 23.41 9.28
CA GLU A 28 35.15 22.81 8.70
C GLU A 28 35.18 21.30 8.88
N TYR A 29 35.81 20.60 7.93
CA TYR A 29 36.06 19.17 8.04
C TYR A 29 37.42 18.92 8.69
N VAL A 30 37.40 18.41 9.92
CA VAL A 30 38.58 18.24 10.77
C VAL A 30 38.85 16.76 11.01
N CYS A 31 40.11 16.35 10.90
CA CYS A 31 40.56 15.00 11.26
C CYS A 31 40.47 14.80 12.78
N CYS A 32 39.74 13.77 13.26
CA CYS A 32 39.52 13.54 14.70
C CYS A 32 40.81 13.35 15.52
N LYS A 33 41.89 12.89 14.90
CA LYS A 33 43.12 12.52 15.61
C LYS A 33 44.23 13.56 15.53
N CYS A 34 44.48 14.14 14.36
CA CYS A 34 45.57 15.11 14.18
C CYS A 34 45.09 16.56 14.09
N GLY A 35 43.78 16.83 14.08
CA GLY A 35 43.25 18.19 13.99
C GLY A 35 43.44 18.86 12.62
N LEU A 36 43.92 18.13 11.61
CA LEU A 36 44.09 18.66 10.26
C LEU A 36 42.74 19.08 9.68
N VAL A 37 42.64 20.35 9.30
CA VAL A 37 41.49 20.92 8.59
C VAL A 37 41.66 20.67 7.10
N THR A 38 40.63 20.14 6.47
CA THR A 38 40.56 20.02 5.00
C THR A 38 39.78 21.21 4.44
N ASP A 39 40.28 21.83 3.36
CA ASP A 39 39.83 23.11 2.77
C ASP A 39 38.35 23.20 2.32
N LYS A 40 37.55 22.15 2.51
CA LYS A 40 36.14 22.17 2.15
C LYS A 40 35.33 22.83 3.27
N GLN A 41 35.17 24.15 3.18
CA GLN A 41 34.21 24.87 4.02
C GLN A 41 32.81 24.32 3.74
N TYR A 42 32.21 23.70 4.76
CA TYR A 42 30.83 23.22 4.73
C TYR A 42 29.90 24.42 4.75
N VAL A 43 29.41 24.78 3.57
CA VAL A 43 28.33 25.75 3.43
C VAL A 43 27.02 25.01 3.70
N ASN A 44 26.30 25.41 4.76
CA ASN A 44 24.93 24.94 5.00
C ASN A 44 24.10 25.10 3.71
N SER A 45 23.34 24.06 3.33
CA SER A 45 22.51 24.14 2.14
C SER A 45 21.62 25.38 2.18
N SER A 46 21.65 26.17 1.10
CA SER A 46 20.79 27.35 0.97
C SER A 46 19.29 26.98 0.92
N PHE A 47 19.00 25.70 0.70
CA PHE A 47 17.66 25.14 0.75
C PHE A 47 17.41 24.35 2.02
N LYS A 48 16.16 24.36 2.49
CA LYS A 48 15.66 23.46 3.55
C LYS A 48 14.92 22.29 2.90
N MET A 49 15.27 21.07 3.29
CA MET A 49 14.66 19.82 2.77
C MET A 49 13.54 19.29 3.66
N THR A 50 13.61 19.56 4.97
CA THR A 50 12.73 18.94 5.97
C THR A 50 11.63 19.89 6.42
N ASN A 51 10.42 19.36 6.54
CA ASN A 51 9.24 20.03 7.12
C ASN A 51 9.20 19.97 8.66
N TYR A 52 10.32 19.68 9.33
CA TYR A 52 10.28 19.18 10.70
C TYR A 52 9.94 20.22 11.79
N ASP A 53 9.82 21.50 11.45
CA ASP A 53 9.26 22.50 12.36
C ASP A 53 8.01 23.12 11.74
N SER A 54 6.85 22.59 12.13
CA SER A 54 5.54 23.20 11.94
C SER A 54 5.41 24.60 12.57
N GLN A 55 6.40 25.03 13.34
CA GLN A 55 6.52 26.37 13.93
C GLN A 55 7.53 27.29 13.21
N SER A 56 8.26 26.80 12.20
CA SER A 56 9.23 27.63 11.49
C SER A 56 8.50 28.60 10.55
N LYS A 57 8.40 29.84 11.04
CA LYS A 57 7.85 31.03 10.38
C LYS A 57 8.10 31.03 8.86
N PHE A 58 7.04 31.29 8.10
CA PHE A 58 7.01 31.54 6.64
C PHE A 58 7.96 32.65 6.12
N ASN A 59 8.82 33.22 6.96
CA ASN A 59 9.75 34.32 6.67
C ASN A 59 11.22 33.85 6.77
N SER A 60 11.58 32.76 6.10
CA SER A 60 12.99 32.38 5.96
C SER A 60 13.42 32.67 4.52
N SER A 61 14.58 33.31 4.34
CA SER A 61 15.24 33.50 3.04
C SER A 61 15.75 32.21 2.40
N LYS A 62 15.60 31.06 3.09
CA LYS A 62 16.02 29.75 2.58
C LYS A 62 14.95 29.18 1.66
N HIS A 63 15.34 28.78 0.46
CA HIS A 63 14.45 28.14 -0.50
C HIS A 63 13.97 26.79 0.07
N TYR A 64 12.65 26.59 0.14
CA TYR A 64 12.12 25.28 0.50
C TYR A 64 12.02 24.43 -0.76
N VAL A 65 12.54 23.20 -0.70
CA VAL A 65 12.41 22.23 -1.77
C VAL A 65 11.73 21.00 -1.18
N ALA A 66 10.48 20.77 -1.57
CA ALA A 66 9.76 19.54 -1.24
C ALA A 66 10.36 18.38 -2.04
N LEU A 67 11.29 17.61 -1.46
CA LEU A 67 11.73 16.37 -2.08
C LEU A 67 10.65 15.31 -1.91
N GLY A 68 10.09 14.84 -3.02
CA GLY A 68 9.57 13.46 -3.08
C GLY A 68 8.26 13.14 -2.33
N ASP A 69 7.59 14.09 -1.68
CA ASP A 69 6.34 13.83 -0.94
C ASP A 69 5.10 13.60 -1.83
N ARG A 70 5.25 13.55 -3.16
CA ARG A 70 4.12 13.47 -4.12
C ARG A 70 4.30 12.43 -5.22
N ILE A 71 4.86 11.27 -4.88
CA ILE A 71 5.05 10.18 -5.86
C ILE A 71 3.70 9.67 -6.42
N ASN A 72 2.62 9.84 -5.66
CA ASN A 72 1.26 9.48 -6.02
C ASN A 72 0.58 10.47 -6.99
N VAL A 73 1.22 11.56 -7.37
CA VAL A 73 0.66 12.58 -8.28
C VAL A 73 1.63 12.83 -9.45
N ILE A 74 1.08 13.20 -10.59
CA ILE A 74 1.88 13.72 -11.70
C ILE A 74 1.96 15.21 -11.58
N ASP A 75 3.15 15.63 -11.19
CA ASP A 75 3.52 17.01 -11.01
C ASP A 75 4.47 17.43 -12.14
N GLY A 76 4.28 18.65 -12.62
CA GLY A 76 5.19 19.32 -13.54
C GLY A 76 6.31 20.03 -12.79
N MET A 77 7.36 20.42 -13.52
CA MET A 77 8.30 21.42 -13.01
C MET A 77 7.59 22.78 -13.05
N GLY A 78 7.47 23.44 -11.89
CA GLY A 78 6.83 24.75 -11.79
C GLY A 78 6.24 25.02 -10.41
N SER A 79 5.79 26.25 -10.21
CA SER A 79 5.02 26.66 -9.03
C SER A 79 3.56 26.23 -9.16
N TYR A 80 2.89 26.02 -8.03
CA TYR A 80 1.46 25.71 -7.99
C TYR A 80 0.66 26.91 -7.50
N ILE A 81 -0.54 27.08 -8.04
CA ILE A 81 -1.52 28.02 -7.50
C ILE A 81 -2.23 27.29 -6.35
N ASP A 82 -1.68 27.45 -5.14
CA ASP A 82 -2.17 26.83 -3.89
C ASP A 82 -2.06 25.29 -3.86
N TYR A 83 -2.49 24.64 -2.78
CA TYR A 83 -2.49 23.19 -2.62
C TYR A 83 -3.44 22.49 -3.60
N GLN A 84 -3.10 21.29 -4.08
CA GLN A 84 -3.88 20.58 -5.10
C GLN A 84 -5.39 20.43 -4.78
N TYR A 85 -5.74 20.18 -3.52
CA TYR A 85 -7.12 19.97 -3.09
C TYR A 85 -7.81 21.22 -2.51
N SER A 86 -7.15 22.38 -2.52
CA SER A 86 -7.79 23.62 -2.06
C SER A 86 -8.83 24.11 -3.07
N ASN A 87 -10.06 24.32 -2.60
CA ASN A 87 -11.13 24.90 -3.42
C ASN A 87 -11.47 26.33 -3.00
N PHE A 88 -10.74 26.85 -2.02
CA PHE A 88 -11.04 28.11 -1.37
C PHE A 88 -9.72 28.82 -1.09
N PHE A 89 -9.55 29.99 -1.72
CA PHE A 89 -8.32 30.75 -1.62
C PHE A 89 -8.39 31.72 -0.44
N VAL A 90 -7.27 31.88 0.26
CA VAL A 90 -7.14 32.80 1.38
C VAL A 90 -5.94 33.70 1.15
N ASP A 91 -6.02 34.93 1.66
CA ASP A 91 -4.90 35.85 1.69
C ASP A 91 -3.85 35.41 2.71
N LYS A 92 -2.68 36.07 2.71
CA LYS A 92 -1.58 35.81 3.66
C LYS A 92 -2.03 35.78 5.13
N ASN A 93 -3.04 36.56 5.47
CA ASN A 93 -3.57 36.67 6.82
C ASN A 93 -4.63 35.59 7.14
N GLY A 94 -4.91 34.66 6.22
CA GLY A 94 -5.93 33.62 6.36
C GLY A 94 -7.36 34.10 6.07
N GLN A 95 -7.54 35.34 5.65
CA GLN A 95 -8.87 35.88 5.30
C GLN A 95 -9.30 35.44 3.89
N PRO A 96 -10.59 35.15 3.68
CA PRO A 96 -11.10 34.76 2.37
C PRO A 96 -11.01 35.91 1.36
N ILE A 97 -10.52 35.62 0.16
CA ILE A 97 -10.47 36.61 -0.92
C ILE A 97 -11.90 36.89 -1.43
N SER A 98 -12.14 38.09 -1.98
CA SER A 98 -13.42 38.51 -2.57
C SER A 98 -13.98 37.50 -3.58
N CYS A 99 -15.32 37.44 -3.72
CA CYS A 99 -15.99 36.48 -4.62
C CYS A 99 -15.49 36.56 -6.07
N LYS A 100 -15.22 37.78 -6.57
CA LYS A 100 -14.67 38.01 -7.91
C LYS A 100 -13.29 37.35 -8.03
N ASN A 101 -12.41 37.56 -7.06
CA ASN A 101 -11.06 36.99 -7.07
C ASN A 101 -11.08 35.46 -6.87
N GLN A 102 -11.98 34.93 -6.03
CA GLN A 102 -12.18 33.49 -5.89
C GLN A 102 -12.49 32.85 -7.25
N SER A 103 -13.41 33.42 -8.03
CA SER A 103 -13.75 32.91 -9.35
C SER A 103 -12.57 32.98 -10.33
N LEU A 104 -11.80 34.07 -10.29
CA LEU A 104 -10.61 34.28 -11.10
C LEU A 104 -9.54 33.23 -10.79
N PHE A 105 -9.16 33.07 -9.51
CA PHE A 105 -8.13 32.13 -9.09
C PHE A 105 -8.56 30.67 -9.30
N LYS A 106 -9.84 30.34 -9.11
CA LYS A 106 -10.38 29.01 -9.47
C LYS A 106 -10.15 28.72 -10.95
N ARG A 107 -10.47 29.68 -11.83
CA ARG A 107 -10.27 29.54 -13.28
C ARG A 107 -8.79 29.43 -13.64
N LEU A 108 -7.94 30.25 -13.04
CA LEU A 108 -6.49 30.22 -13.27
C LEU A 108 -5.86 28.91 -12.81
N LYS A 109 -6.19 28.45 -11.59
CA LYS A 109 -5.75 27.16 -11.06
C LYS A 109 -6.17 26.01 -11.97
N TYR A 110 -7.43 25.97 -12.37
CA TYR A 110 -7.93 24.95 -13.30
C TYR A 110 -7.13 24.93 -14.62
N LYS A 111 -6.91 26.10 -15.23
CA LYS A 111 -6.14 26.22 -16.48
C LYS A 111 -4.67 25.82 -16.32
N HIS A 112 -4.06 26.19 -15.19
CA HIS A 112 -2.67 25.88 -14.86
C HIS A 112 -2.48 24.36 -14.64
N ASP A 113 -3.32 23.77 -13.79
CA ASP A 113 -3.27 22.35 -13.46
C ASP A 113 -3.47 21.47 -14.70
N ILE A 114 -4.35 21.88 -15.61
CA ILE A 114 -4.58 21.20 -16.89
C ILE A 114 -3.31 21.17 -17.73
N ARG A 115 -2.64 22.31 -17.94
CA ARG A 115 -1.41 22.36 -18.77
C ARG A 115 -0.31 21.44 -18.26
N ALA A 116 -0.10 21.37 -16.94
CA ALA A 116 0.90 20.49 -16.34
C ALA A 116 0.59 18.99 -16.53
N LYS A 117 -0.68 18.65 -16.76
CA LYS A 117 -1.17 17.25 -16.89
C LYS A 117 -1.26 16.75 -18.33
N LEU A 118 -1.46 17.64 -19.30
CA LEU A 118 -1.75 17.22 -20.69
C LEU A 118 -0.51 16.93 -21.55
N SER A 119 0.64 17.55 -21.31
CA SER A 119 1.80 17.31 -22.18
C SER A 119 2.38 15.90 -21.94
N ASN A 120 2.03 14.94 -22.81
CA ASN A 120 2.55 13.57 -22.90
C ASN A 120 2.43 12.68 -21.65
N LYS A 121 1.73 13.11 -20.60
CA LYS A 121 1.58 12.37 -19.32
C LYS A 121 0.13 12.13 -18.90
N GLU A 122 -0.83 12.34 -19.81
CA GLU A 122 -2.26 12.19 -19.49
C GLU A 122 -2.64 10.78 -19.02
N THR A 123 -2.09 9.77 -19.67
CA THR A 123 -2.34 8.35 -19.38
C THR A 123 -1.92 8.02 -17.96
N ASP A 124 -0.72 8.46 -17.58
CA ASP A 124 -0.18 8.26 -16.25
C ASP A 124 -0.99 9.05 -15.21
N PHE A 125 -1.45 10.26 -15.55
CA PHE A 125 -2.22 11.09 -14.63
C PHE A 125 -3.56 10.43 -14.33
N ARG A 126 -4.22 9.90 -15.37
CA ARG A 126 -5.44 9.11 -15.22
C ARG A 126 -5.17 7.87 -14.36
N ALA A 127 -4.09 7.13 -14.62
CA ALA A 127 -3.76 5.93 -13.86
C ALA A 127 -3.49 6.21 -12.37
N LEU A 128 -2.62 7.16 -12.04
CA LEU A 128 -2.30 7.51 -10.65
C LEU A 128 -3.52 8.09 -9.91
N ASN A 129 -4.34 8.91 -10.56
CA ASN A 129 -5.59 9.37 -9.95
C ASN A 129 -6.57 8.23 -9.66
N THR A 130 -6.72 7.28 -10.59
CA THR A 130 -7.59 6.12 -10.35
C THR A 130 -7.02 5.25 -9.24
N LEU A 131 -5.70 5.07 -9.17
CA LEU A 131 -5.02 4.39 -8.09
C LEU A 131 -5.32 5.07 -6.75
N ASN A 132 -5.23 6.40 -6.66
CA ASN A 132 -5.53 7.16 -5.45
C ASN A 132 -6.99 6.99 -5.01
N LYS A 133 -7.94 7.11 -5.95
CA LYS A 133 -9.38 6.88 -5.69
C LYS A 133 -9.63 5.46 -5.16
N ILE A 134 -9.00 4.45 -5.76
CA ILE A 134 -9.21 3.06 -5.39
C ILE A 134 -8.54 2.73 -4.06
N ALA A 135 -7.34 3.26 -3.80
CA ALA A 135 -6.68 3.14 -2.50
C ALA A 135 -7.53 3.76 -1.38
N SER A 136 -8.12 4.93 -1.62
CA SER A 136 -9.05 5.56 -0.66
C SER A 136 -10.32 4.72 -0.44
N LYS A 137 -10.88 4.11 -1.50
CA LYS A 137 -12.07 3.27 -1.40
C LYS A 137 -11.83 1.96 -0.66
N LEU A 138 -10.62 1.45 -0.73
CA LEU A 138 -10.16 0.26 -0.01
C LEU A 138 -9.60 0.60 1.38
N GLU A 139 -9.67 1.87 1.80
CA GLU A 139 -9.17 2.36 3.09
C GLU A 139 -7.71 1.95 3.35
N LEU A 140 -6.88 2.00 2.30
CA LEU A 140 -5.48 1.68 2.38
C LEU A 140 -4.69 2.85 2.99
N LYS A 141 -3.69 2.53 3.82
CA LYS A 141 -2.78 3.53 4.38
C LYS A 141 -2.01 4.25 3.26
N ASP A 142 -1.68 5.51 3.50
CA ASP A 142 -0.94 6.36 2.55
C ASP A 142 0.38 5.71 2.10
N ASN A 143 1.11 5.06 3.02
CA ASN A 143 2.33 4.32 2.71
C ASN A 143 2.14 3.26 1.60
N ILE A 144 0.99 2.57 1.57
CA ILE A 144 0.70 1.55 0.56
C ILE A 144 0.41 2.22 -0.80
N ARG A 145 -0.35 3.32 -0.78
CA ARG A 145 -0.67 4.10 -1.97
C ARG A 145 0.59 4.67 -2.61
N ASP A 146 1.45 5.29 -1.81
CA ASP A 146 2.65 5.96 -2.30
C ASP A 146 3.68 4.94 -2.79
N ARG A 147 3.73 3.77 -2.13
CA ARG A 147 4.54 2.64 -2.61
C ARG A 147 4.02 2.04 -3.92
N ALA A 148 2.70 1.94 -4.09
CA ALA A 148 2.11 1.51 -5.35
C ALA A 148 2.40 2.51 -6.49
N ALA A 149 2.33 3.80 -6.20
CA ALA A 149 2.68 4.85 -7.15
C ALA A 149 4.18 4.81 -7.52
N TYR A 150 5.06 4.55 -6.56
CA TYR A 150 6.48 4.33 -6.82
C TYR A 150 6.72 3.17 -7.79
N PHE A 151 6.04 2.03 -7.60
CA PHE A 151 6.14 0.90 -8.53
C PHE A 151 5.62 1.24 -9.92
N TYR A 152 4.49 1.91 -10.01
CA TYR A 152 3.92 2.36 -11.28
C TYR A 152 4.92 3.22 -12.05
N GLN A 153 5.46 4.26 -11.41
CA GLN A 153 6.44 5.15 -12.04
C GLN A 153 7.74 4.41 -12.41
N LYS A 154 8.21 3.49 -11.55
CA LYS A 154 9.43 2.72 -11.81
C LYS A 154 9.30 1.84 -13.05
N ILE A 155 8.14 1.23 -13.28
CA ILE A 155 7.90 0.36 -14.43
C ILE A 155 7.83 1.20 -15.72
N ILE A 156 7.15 2.34 -15.68
CA ILE A 156 7.00 3.22 -16.86
C ILE A 156 8.30 3.90 -17.25
N ARG A 157 9.14 4.29 -16.28
CA ARG A 157 10.46 4.89 -16.55
C ARG A 157 11.41 3.97 -17.33
N ASN A 158 11.19 2.66 -17.32
CA ASN A 158 11.98 1.71 -18.09
C ASN A 158 11.37 1.44 -19.48
N GLU A 159 10.49 2.31 -19.98
CA GLU A 159 9.93 2.30 -21.34
C GLU A 159 9.21 1.00 -21.74
N MET A 160 8.68 0.28 -20.75
CA MET A 160 7.91 -0.92 -21.00
C MET A 160 6.60 -0.60 -21.72
N LYS A 161 6.36 -1.27 -22.85
CA LYS A 161 5.12 -1.15 -23.61
C LYS A 161 3.96 -1.75 -22.83
N ILE A 162 3.18 -0.91 -22.18
CA ILE A 162 2.04 -1.30 -21.36
C ILE A 162 0.76 -0.94 -22.10
N THR A 163 -0.03 -1.94 -22.45
CA THR A 163 -1.29 -1.73 -23.19
C THR A 163 -2.38 -1.11 -22.33
N ASN A 164 -2.41 -1.41 -21.02
CA ASN A 164 -3.44 -0.92 -20.12
C ASN A 164 -2.84 -0.46 -18.77
N HIS A 165 -2.63 0.86 -18.67
CA HIS A 165 -2.07 1.51 -17.47
C HIS A 165 -2.92 1.31 -16.21
N LEU A 166 -4.24 1.09 -16.33
CA LEU A 166 -5.11 0.82 -15.18
C LEU A 166 -4.88 -0.59 -14.63
N THR A 167 -4.64 -1.58 -15.51
CA THR A 167 -4.24 -2.92 -15.06
C THR A 167 -2.87 -2.92 -14.40
N LEU A 168 -1.96 -2.04 -14.86
CA LEU A 168 -0.67 -1.82 -14.20
C LEU A 168 -0.85 -1.20 -12.81
N ALA A 169 -1.69 -0.18 -12.68
CA ALA A 169 -2.01 0.44 -11.40
C ALA A 169 -2.58 -0.58 -10.41
N ALA A 170 -3.52 -1.43 -10.86
CA ALA A 170 -4.07 -2.53 -10.06
C ALA A 170 -3.00 -3.54 -9.61
N LEU A 171 -2.07 -3.89 -10.49
CA LEU A 171 -0.94 -4.76 -10.18
C LEU A 171 0.02 -4.11 -9.17
N CYS A 172 0.36 -2.84 -9.35
CA CYS A 172 1.24 -2.11 -8.43
C CYS A 172 0.61 -2.00 -7.04
N LEU A 173 -0.70 -1.79 -6.97
CA LEU A 173 -1.45 -1.78 -5.70
C LEU A 173 -1.40 -3.14 -5.02
N LEU A 174 -1.58 -4.23 -5.76
CA LEU A 174 -1.45 -5.61 -5.25
C LEU A 174 -0.04 -5.86 -4.69
N LEU A 175 1.01 -5.42 -5.40
CA LEU A 175 2.39 -5.64 -5.01
C LEU A 175 2.74 -4.80 -3.77
N ALA A 176 2.35 -3.53 -3.74
CA ALA A 176 2.49 -2.67 -2.57
C ALA A 176 1.76 -3.25 -1.36
N ALA A 177 0.50 -3.67 -1.53
CA ALA A 177 -0.27 -4.31 -0.48
C ALA A 177 0.34 -5.64 -0.03
N ARG A 178 1.20 -6.29 -0.82
CA ARG A 178 1.99 -7.48 -0.42
C ARG A 178 3.23 -7.13 0.41
N GLU A 179 3.72 -5.90 0.32
CA GLU A 179 4.88 -5.45 1.07
C GLU A 179 4.55 -5.20 2.55
N PHE A 180 3.39 -4.60 2.80
CA PHE A 180 2.96 -4.21 4.14
C PHE A 180 2.08 -5.30 4.76
N LYS A 181 2.36 -5.70 6.01
CA LYS A 181 1.56 -6.71 6.73
C LYS A 181 0.41 -6.12 7.54
N GLU A 182 0.43 -4.80 7.77
CA GLU A 182 -0.48 -4.12 8.70
C GLU A 182 -1.88 -3.89 8.12
N ASN A 183 -2.01 -3.84 6.80
CA ASN A 183 -3.32 -3.87 6.16
C ASN A 183 -3.60 -5.34 5.80
N GLY A 184 -4.77 -5.84 6.21
CA GLY A 184 -5.19 -7.20 5.93
C GLY A 184 -4.99 -7.55 4.45
N PRO A 185 -4.59 -8.79 4.13
CA PRO A 185 -4.15 -9.13 2.78
C PRO A 185 -5.27 -8.90 1.76
N LEU A 186 -4.93 -8.13 0.74
CA LEU A 186 -5.83 -7.72 -0.34
C LEU A 186 -5.86 -8.80 -1.42
N THR A 187 -7.05 -9.25 -1.81
CA THR A 187 -7.19 -10.28 -2.85
C THR A 187 -7.18 -9.66 -4.24
N VAL A 188 -6.71 -10.41 -5.25
CA VAL A 188 -6.74 -9.95 -6.65
C VAL A 188 -8.17 -9.67 -7.12
N GLN A 189 -9.13 -10.49 -6.67
CA GLN A 189 -10.55 -10.33 -6.99
C GLN A 189 -11.11 -9.02 -6.44
N GLU A 190 -10.77 -8.68 -5.20
CA GLU A 190 -11.23 -7.45 -4.57
C GLU A 190 -10.71 -6.20 -5.30
N ILE A 191 -9.44 -6.19 -5.69
CA ILE A 191 -8.88 -5.10 -6.49
C ILE A 191 -9.60 -5.02 -7.84
N ALA A 192 -9.71 -6.13 -8.57
CA ALA A 192 -10.38 -6.11 -9.87
C ALA A 192 -11.83 -5.64 -9.77
N ASN A 193 -12.57 -6.08 -8.75
CA ASN A 193 -13.96 -5.68 -8.51
C ASN A 193 -14.08 -4.19 -8.18
N THR A 194 -13.15 -3.62 -7.40
CA THR A 194 -13.15 -2.18 -7.11
C THR A 194 -12.86 -1.35 -8.36
N PHE A 195 -11.86 -1.73 -9.17
CA PHE A 195 -11.62 -1.08 -10.46
C PHE A 195 -12.86 -1.16 -11.38
N LYS A 196 -13.52 -2.31 -11.45
CA LYS A 196 -14.74 -2.50 -12.25
C LYS A 196 -15.90 -1.61 -11.77
N LYS A 197 -16.07 -1.44 -10.46
CA LYS A 197 -17.08 -0.52 -9.88
C LYS A 197 -16.86 0.94 -10.28
N TYR A 198 -15.60 1.35 -10.50
CA TYR A 198 -15.25 2.67 -11.02
C TYR A 198 -15.32 2.77 -12.56
N GLY A 199 -15.88 1.76 -13.25
CA GLY A 199 -16.06 1.76 -14.70
C GLY A 199 -14.82 1.33 -15.50
N HIS A 200 -13.79 0.79 -14.83
CA HIS A 200 -12.56 0.37 -15.50
C HIS A 200 -12.57 -1.11 -15.89
N ARG A 201 -12.09 -1.43 -17.10
CA ARG A 201 -11.97 -2.81 -17.62
C ARG A 201 -10.71 -3.49 -17.07
N VAL A 202 -10.76 -3.88 -15.79
CA VAL A 202 -9.69 -4.63 -15.12
C VAL A 202 -10.26 -5.98 -14.65
N SER A 203 -9.60 -7.08 -15.01
CA SER A 203 -9.97 -8.44 -14.60
C SER A 203 -8.86 -9.07 -13.76
N PRO A 204 -9.18 -10.05 -12.89
CA PRO A 204 -8.14 -10.79 -12.17
C PRO A 204 -7.13 -11.46 -13.11
N ARG A 205 -7.61 -11.98 -14.24
CA ARG A 205 -6.78 -12.61 -15.28
C ARG A 205 -5.81 -11.60 -15.89
N SER A 206 -6.27 -10.40 -16.25
CA SER A 206 -5.39 -9.37 -16.83
C SER A 206 -4.31 -8.92 -15.86
N ILE A 207 -4.63 -8.80 -14.56
CA ILE A 207 -3.64 -8.46 -13.52
C ILE A 207 -2.57 -9.55 -13.43
N ILE A 208 -2.98 -10.83 -13.38
CA ILE A 208 -2.05 -11.96 -13.27
C ILE A 208 -1.19 -12.08 -14.54
N GLN A 209 -1.80 -11.98 -15.72
CA GLN A 209 -1.07 -12.03 -16.99
C GLN A 209 -0.02 -10.91 -17.08
N LEU A 210 -0.38 -9.69 -16.68
CA LEU A 210 0.58 -8.58 -16.64
C LEU A 210 1.68 -8.83 -15.60
N SER A 211 1.35 -9.40 -14.45
CA SER A 211 2.32 -9.74 -13.42
C SER A 211 3.39 -10.70 -13.92
N LEU A 212 3.01 -11.69 -14.73
CA LEU A 212 3.94 -12.67 -15.29
C LEU A 212 4.86 -12.02 -16.34
N LYS A 213 4.34 -11.08 -17.13
CA LYS A 213 5.12 -10.33 -18.13
C LYS A 213 6.17 -9.40 -17.50
N ILE A 214 5.82 -8.71 -16.42
CA ILE A 214 6.70 -7.71 -15.78
C ILE A 214 7.71 -8.36 -14.82
N LYS A 215 7.35 -9.50 -14.22
CA LYS A 215 8.21 -10.22 -13.25
C LYS A 215 9.68 -10.43 -13.71
N PRO A 216 9.99 -10.87 -14.93
CA PRO A 216 11.38 -11.10 -15.35
C PRO A 216 12.23 -9.83 -15.37
N GLU A 217 11.65 -8.68 -15.71
CA GLU A 217 12.38 -7.41 -15.83
C GLU A 217 12.56 -6.72 -14.47
N PHE A 218 11.68 -7.00 -13.51
CA PHE A 218 11.66 -6.34 -12.21
C PHE A 218 11.66 -7.34 -11.04
N PRO A 219 12.60 -8.29 -10.95
CA PRO A 219 12.57 -9.33 -9.92
C PRO A 219 12.50 -8.74 -8.50
N ASN A 220 13.20 -7.64 -8.25
CA ASN A 220 13.21 -6.95 -6.96
C ASN A 220 11.83 -6.49 -6.47
N ILE A 221 10.91 -6.15 -7.38
CA ILE A 221 9.53 -5.78 -7.03
C ILE A 221 8.71 -7.03 -6.66
N PHE A 222 9.02 -8.17 -7.28
CA PHE A 222 8.28 -9.43 -7.16
C PHE A 222 8.89 -10.44 -6.18
N ASN A 223 10.06 -10.17 -5.60
CA ASN A 223 10.81 -11.07 -4.71
C ASN A 223 10.14 -11.36 -3.34
N LYS A 224 8.85 -11.07 -3.19
CA LYS A 224 8.12 -11.29 -1.93
C LYS A 224 7.34 -12.58 -1.95
N LYS A 225 7.39 -13.29 -0.81
CA LYS A 225 6.70 -14.57 -0.60
C LYS A 225 5.19 -14.41 -0.83
N SER A 226 4.59 -15.43 -1.41
CA SER A 226 3.13 -15.55 -1.50
C SER A 226 2.49 -15.39 -0.12
N ARG A 227 1.36 -14.69 -0.09
CA ARG A 227 0.57 -14.50 1.13
C ARG A 227 0.13 -15.85 1.69
N LYS A 228 0.32 -16.04 3.00
CA LYS A 228 -0.11 -17.26 3.67
C LYS A 228 -1.59 -17.18 4.08
N SER A 229 -2.23 -18.32 4.31
CA SER A 229 -3.64 -18.40 4.72
C SER A 229 -3.90 -17.72 6.07
N GLU A 230 -2.94 -17.80 7.00
CA GLU A 230 -3.02 -17.23 8.35
C GLU A 230 -3.22 -15.70 8.31
N GLU A 231 -2.64 -15.03 7.31
CA GLU A 231 -2.71 -13.57 7.20
C GLU A 231 -4.13 -13.08 6.88
N TYR A 232 -4.95 -13.91 6.22
CA TYR A 232 -6.34 -13.55 5.88
C TYR A 232 -7.30 -13.71 7.06
N MET A 233 -6.91 -14.44 8.11
CA MET A 233 -7.80 -14.85 9.19
C MET A 233 -8.46 -13.69 9.94
N PRO A 234 -7.74 -12.66 10.42
CA PRO A 234 -8.36 -11.56 11.16
C PRO A 234 -9.43 -10.85 10.33
N ARG A 235 -9.15 -10.68 9.03
CA ARG A 235 -10.04 -10.01 8.09
C ARG A 235 -11.27 -10.83 7.72
N ILE A 236 -11.11 -12.13 7.51
CA ILE A 236 -12.24 -13.02 7.23
C ILE A 236 -13.16 -13.06 8.44
N ILE A 237 -12.60 -13.20 9.64
CA ILE A 237 -13.39 -13.27 10.88
C ILE A 237 -14.11 -11.95 11.12
N SER A 238 -13.44 -10.79 10.96
CA SER A 238 -14.13 -9.50 11.11
C SER A 238 -15.28 -9.32 10.12
N ASN A 239 -15.11 -9.75 8.86
CA ASN A 239 -16.18 -9.74 7.86
C ASN A 239 -17.36 -10.65 8.26
N VAL A 240 -17.06 -11.85 8.77
CA VAL A 240 -18.05 -12.82 9.27
C VAL A 240 -18.81 -12.23 10.47
N MET A 241 -18.11 -11.67 11.45
CA MET A 241 -18.72 -11.09 12.65
C MET A 241 -19.57 -9.86 12.36
N ASN A 242 -19.24 -9.11 11.31
CA ASN A 242 -20.03 -7.94 10.89
C ASN A 242 -21.34 -8.29 10.16
N PHE A 243 -21.50 -9.53 9.70
CA PHE A 243 -22.69 -9.95 8.97
C PHE A 243 -23.91 -10.08 9.89
N GLN A 244 -25.02 -9.43 9.53
CA GLN A 244 -26.23 -9.32 10.37
C GLN A 244 -26.84 -10.69 10.70
N GLU A 245 -26.87 -11.62 9.75
CA GLU A 245 -27.44 -12.96 9.95
C GLU A 245 -26.66 -13.79 10.98
N ILE A 246 -25.35 -13.55 11.12
CA ILE A 246 -24.53 -14.23 12.14
C ILE A 246 -24.83 -13.65 13.51
N LYS A 247 -24.96 -12.32 13.61
CA LYS A 247 -25.32 -11.64 14.86
C LYS A 247 -26.68 -12.13 15.38
N SER A 248 -27.68 -12.31 14.51
CA SER A 248 -29.00 -12.82 14.93
C SER A 248 -28.93 -14.29 15.40
N ARG A 249 -28.20 -15.16 14.68
CA ARG A 249 -27.99 -16.57 15.08
C ARG A 249 -27.25 -16.71 16.41
N LEU A 250 -26.25 -15.87 16.67
CA LEU A 250 -25.53 -15.85 17.94
C LEU A 250 -26.44 -15.43 19.10
N LYS A 251 -27.24 -14.37 18.90
CA LYS A 251 -28.24 -13.91 19.90
C LYS A 251 -29.28 -14.99 20.21
N SER A 252 -29.82 -15.67 19.19
CA SER A 252 -30.81 -16.74 19.42
C SER A 252 -30.29 -17.92 20.24
N LYS A 253 -28.97 -18.08 20.31
CA LYS A 253 -28.30 -19.16 21.05
C LYS A 253 -27.67 -18.68 22.37
N ASN A 254 -27.87 -17.41 22.75
CA ASN A 254 -27.23 -16.78 23.91
C ASN A 254 -25.69 -16.93 23.92
N ILE A 255 -25.05 -16.80 22.76
CA ILE A 255 -23.59 -16.88 22.63
C ILE A 255 -23.01 -15.47 22.55
N ASP A 256 -22.05 -15.18 23.43
CA ASP A 256 -21.32 -13.91 23.43
C ASP A 256 -20.51 -13.72 22.15
N LEU A 257 -20.66 -12.54 21.54
CA LEU A 257 -20.04 -12.20 20.27
C LEU A 257 -18.51 -12.24 20.34
N ARG A 258 -17.93 -11.64 21.38
CA ARG A 258 -16.48 -11.59 21.60
C ARG A 258 -15.90 -12.98 21.91
N PHE A 259 -16.64 -13.78 22.66
CA PHE A 259 -16.23 -15.15 22.98
C PHE A 259 -16.15 -16.00 21.71
N TYR A 260 -17.19 -15.94 20.86
CA TYR A 260 -17.23 -16.66 19.61
C TYR A 260 -16.13 -16.22 18.64
N GLU A 261 -15.91 -14.92 18.47
CA GLU A 261 -14.85 -14.36 17.64
C GLU A 261 -13.45 -14.87 18.05
N ARG A 262 -13.14 -14.81 19.35
CA ARG A 262 -11.85 -15.27 19.88
C ARG A 262 -11.63 -16.76 19.65
N ASN A 263 -12.66 -17.57 19.91
CA ASN A 263 -12.57 -19.02 19.71
C ASN A 263 -12.44 -19.37 18.22
N LEU A 264 -13.17 -18.67 17.34
CA LEU A 264 -13.10 -18.88 15.90
C LEU A 264 -11.69 -18.59 15.38
N LEU A 265 -11.06 -17.51 15.85
CA LEU A 265 -9.68 -17.17 15.50
C LEU A 265 -8.69 -18.21 16.03
N ASN A 266 -8.79 -18.59 17.30
CA ASN A 266 -7.84 -19.54 17.91
C ASN A 266 -7.93 -20.92 17.27
N GLU A 267 -9.14 -21.47 17.08
CA GLU A 267 -9.31 -22.80 16.48
C GLU A 267 -8.91 -22.82 15.01
N SER A 268 -9.23 -21.78 14.25
CA SER A 268 -8.81 -21.69 12.85
C SER A 268 -7.29 -21.56 12.68
N MET A 269 -6.62 -20.79 13.55
CA MET A 269 -5.17 -20.72 13.58
C MET A 269 -4.53 -22.05 14.00
N ASN A 270 -5.12 -22.77 14.95
CA ASN A 270 -4.66 -24.11 15.33
C ASN A 270 -4.80 -25.13 14.20
N ILE A 271 -5.94 -25.15 13.51
CA ILE A 271 -6.15 -26.02 12.34
C ILE A 271 -5.12 -25.71 11.27
N LEU A 272 -4.89 -24.42 11.00
CA LEU A 272 -3.86 -24.01 10.06
C LEU A 272 -2.48 -24.50 10.51
N LYS A 273 -2.03 -24.23 11.74
CA LYS A 273 -0.70 -24.66 12.22
C LYS A 273 -0.46 -26.17 12.09
N ASN A 274 -1.51 -26.98 12.27
CA ASN A 274 -1.42 -28.44 12.22
C ASN A 274 -1.50 -29.01 10.79
N LEU A 275 -1.69 -28.18 9.76
CA LEU A 275 -1.71 -28.62 8.36
C LEU A 275 -0.31 -28.67 7.75
N ASP A 276 0.04 -29.82 7.17
CA ASP A 276 1.31 -29.98 6.46
C ASP A 276 1.45 -29.03 5.27
N ASN A 277 2.67 -28.51 5.07
CA ASN A 277 2.98 -27.62 3.94
C ASN A 277 2.74 -28.28 2.57
N LYS A 278 2.93 -29.61 2.45
CA LYS A 278 2.64 -30.37 1.23
C LYS A 278 1.16 -30.33 0.88
N SER A 279 0.30 -30.53 1.89
CA SER A 279 -1.16 -30.50 1.74
C SER A 279 -1.67 -29.10 1.40
N ARG A 280 -0.97 -28.05 1.85
CA ARG A 280 -1.32 -26.65 1.54
C ARG A 280 -0.95 -26.24 0.10
N GLY A 281 0.01 -26.92 -0.51
CA GLY A 281 0.54 -26.60 -1.83
C GLY A 281 -0.50 -26.66 -2.94
N GLY A 282 -0.38 -25.78 -3.94
CA GLY A 282 -1.22 -25.76 -5.15
C GLY A 282 -2.64 -25.19 -4.97
N ARG A 283 -3.06 -24.89 -3.73
CA ARG A 283 -4.38 -24.36 -3.41
C ARG A 283 -4.36 -22.84 -3.22
N ASN A 284 -5.52 -22.20 -3.40
CA ASN A 284 -5.65 -20.77 -3.15
C ASN A 284 -5.66 -20.52 -1.62
N PRO A 285 -4.68 -19.76 -1.07
CA PRO A 285 -4.56 -19.55 0.37
C PRO A 285 -5.78 -18.84 0.98
N PHE A 286 -6.46 -17.96 0.23
CA PHE A 286 -7.66 -17.29 0.71
C PHE A 286 -8.84 -18.25 0.87
N ILE A 287 -9.08 -19.10 -0.13
CA ILE A 287 -10.18 -20.08 -0.10
C ILE A 287 -9.92 -21.11 1.01
N LEU A 288 -8.68 -21.54 1.17
CA LEU A 288 -8.28 -22.40 2.27
C LEU A 288 -8.58 -21.75 3.63
N ALA A 289 -8.27 -20.46 3.81
CA ALA A 289 -8.60 -19.72 5.03
C ALA A 289 -10.11 -19.61 5.29
N VAL A 290 -10.93 -19.41 4.24
CA VAL A 290 -12.40 -19.42 4.40
C VAL A 290 -12.91 -20.81 4.80
N ALA A 291 -12.38 -21.86 4.18
CA ALA A 291 -12.74 -23.23 4.53
C ALA A 291 -12.29 -23.61 5.94
N THR A 292 -11.15 -23.11 6.43
CA THR A 292 -10.69 -23.35 7.80
C THR A 292 -11.57 -22.65 8.84
N VAL A 293 -12.11 -21.47 8.53
CA VAL A 293 -13.13 -20.82 9.37
C VAL A 293 -14.39 -21.70 9.49
N TYR A 294 -14.84 -22.30 8.38
CA TYR A 294 -15.96 -23.24 8.42
C TYR A 294 -15.68 -24.47 9.29
N ALA A 295 -14.49 -25.07 9.13
CA ALA A 295 -14.08 -26.21 9.95
C ALA A 295 -13.93 -25.85 11.43
N ALA A 296 -13.41 -24.66 11.74
CA ALA A 296 -13.29 -24.15 13.09
C ALA A 296 -14.66 -23.99 13.77
N ASP A 297 -15.66 -23.43 13.07
CA ASP A 297 -17.02 -23.33 13.61
C ASP A 297 -17.62 -24.70 13.94
N GLN A 298 -17.42 -25.69 13.07
CA GLN A 298 -17.87 -27.06 13.34
C GLN A 298 -17.20 -27.64 14.59
N LYS A 299 -15.89 -27.45 14.74
CA LYS A 299 -15.14 -27.92 15.91
C LYS A 299 -15.57 -27.22 17.20
N ILE A 300 -15.85 -25.91 17.15
CA ILE A 300 -16.39 -25.15 18.30
C ILE A 300 -17.78 -25.67 18.64
N SER A 301 -18.62 -25.92 17.65
CA SER A 301 -19.98 -26.41 17.82
C SER A 301 -20.01 -27.78 18.52
N GLU A 302 -19.06 -28.66 18.18
CA GLU A 302 -18.88 -29.95 18.87
C GLU A 302 -18.37 -29.77 20.30
N LYS A 303 -17.36 -28.91 20.50
CA LYS A 303 -16.75 -28.66 21.82
C LYS A 303 -17.74 -28.10 22.84
N TYR A 304 -18.62 -27.19 22.41
CA TYR A 304 -19.61 -26.53 23.27
C TYR A 304 -21.03 -27.08 23.10
N ARG A 305 -21.20 -28.19 22.37
CA ARG A 305 -22.47 -28.92 22.18
C ARG A 305 -23.64 -28.06 21.67
N PHE A 306 -23.37 -27.15 20.72
CA PHE A 306 -24.42 -26.41 20.02
C PHE A 306 -24.40 -26.73 18.52
N LYS A 307 -25.50 -26.47 17.79
CA LYS A 307 -25.53 -26.63 16.32
C LYS A 307 -24.63 -25.62 15.64
N SER A 308 -23.88 -25.98 14.60
CA SER A 308 -23.01 -25.04 13.87
C SER A 308 -23.73 -23.73 13.48
N ILE A 309 -23.01 -22.61 13.56
CA ILE A 309 -23.58 -21.28 13.30
C ILE A 309 -23.39 -20.92 11.83
N LEU A 310 -22.20 -21.23 11.32
CA LEU A 310 -21.80 -20.97 9.94
C LEU A 310 -22.25 -22.10 9.04
N THR A 311 -22.72 -21.71 7.86
CA THR A 311 -23.02 -22.61 6.75
C THR A 311 -22.12 -22.25 5.58
N GLN A 312 -21.88 -23.19 4.65
CA GLN A 312 -21.06 -22.93 3.47
C GLN A 312 -21.63 -21.79 2.62
N ASN A 313 -22.95 -21.77 2.42
CA ASN A 313 -23.65 -20.69 1.73
C ASN A 313 -23.48 -19.34 2.45
N LEU A 314 -23.64 -19.31 3.78
CA LEU A 314 -23.49 -18.06 4.54
C LEU A 314 -22.06 -17.51 4.43
N LEU A 315 -21.04 -18.36 4.54
CA LEU A 315 -19.63 -17.97 4.33
C LEU A 315 -19.34 -17.52 2.90
N SER A 316 -19.93 -18.19 1.92
CA SER A 316 -19.85 -17.79 0.51
C SER A 316 -20.37 -16.37 0.29
N ARG A 317 -21.54 -16.05 0.86
CA ARG A 317 -22.13 -14.70 0.81
C ARG A 317 -21.26 -13.65 1.53
N CYS A 318 -20.71 -13.98 2.69
CA CYS A 318 -19.87 -13.06 3.47
C CYS A 318 -18.54 -12.75 2.77
N THR A 319 -17.90 -13.76 2.18
CA THR A 319 -16.52 -13.66 1.67
C THR A 319 -16.44 -13.52 0.15
N GLN A 320 -17.58 -13.59 -0.55
CA GLN A 320 -17.67 -13.63 -2.03
C GLN A 320 -16.85 -14.77 -2.64
N THR A 321 -16.66 -15.86 -1.90
CA THR A 321 -16.03 -17.08 -2.40
C THR A 321 -17.10 -18.05 -2.88
N ALA A 322 -16.79 -18.87 -3.88
CA ALA A 322 -17.75 -19.84 -4.38
C ALA A 322 -17.98 -20.99 -3.38
N GLU A 323 -19.23 -21.34 -3.11
CA GLU A 323 -19.59 -22.35 -2.13
C GLU A 323 -18.95 -23.72 -2.41
N TYR A 324 -18.92 -24.14 -3.68
CA TYR A 324 -18.28 -25.40 -4.08
C TYR A 324 -16.78 -25.43 -3.76
N SER A 325 -16.11 -24.27 -3.81
CA SER A 325 -14.68 -24.17 -3.51
C SER A 325 -14.40 -24.33 -2.01
N ILE A 326 -15.26 -23.77 -1.16
CA ILE A 326 -15.22 -23.98 0.29
C ILE A 326 -15.41 -25.47 0.59
N ARG A 327 -16.41 -26.09 -0.03
CA ARG A 327 -16.75 -27.50 0.16
C ARG A 327 -15.61 -28.43 -0.25
N ASP A 328 -14.97 -28.16 -1.37
CA ASP A 328 -13.83 -28.95 -1.88
C ASP A 328 -12.64 -28.92 -0.92
N HIS A 329 -12.23 -27.72 -0.47
CA HIS A 329 -11.14 -27.57 0.51
C HIS A 329 -11.48 -28.23 1.85
N TRP A 330 -12.74 -28.10 2.28
CA TRP A 330 -13.19 -28.75 3.50
C TRP A 330 -13.11 -30.28 3.39
N ARG A 331 -13.69 -30.88 2.33
CA ARG A 331 -13.72 -32.33 2.12
C ARG A 331 -12.33 -32.93 1.99
N THR A 332 -11.44 -32.27 1.25
CA THR A 332 -10.11 -32.80 0.92
C THR A 332 -9.09 -32.67 2.05
N LEU A 333 -9.16 -31.63 2.89
CA LEU A 333 -8.11 -31.35 3.89
C LEU A 333 -8.60 -31.25 5.33
N LEU A 334 -9.81 -30.73 5.55
CA LEU A 334 -10.21 -30.27 6.87
C LEU A 334 -11.09 -31.27 7.62
N VAL A 335 -11.73 -32.20 6.90
CA VAL A 335 -12.59 -33.25 7.49
C VAL A 335 -11.87 -34.07 8.57
N GLN A 336 -10.58 -34.34 8.40
CA GLN A 336 -9.78 -35.11 9.38
C GLN A 336 -9.73 -34.44 10.76
N PHE A 337 -9.77 -33.11 10.84
CA PHE A 337 -9.72 -32.39 12.12
C PHE A 337 -11.03 -32.43 12.92
N ILE A 338 -12.11 -32.89 12.29
CA ILE A 338 -13.43 -33.07 12.92
C ILE A 338 -13.67 -34.55 13.20
N LYS A 339 -13.21 -35.44 12.31
CA LYS A 339 -13.44 -36.89 12.41
C LYS A 339 -12.45 -37.66 13.29
N ASN A 340 -11.51 -37.00 13.99
CA ASN A 340 -10.60 -37.66 14.93
C ASN A 340 -11.30 -38.07 16.25
N LYS A 341 -12.37 -38.86 16.09
CA LYS A 341 -12.96 -39.76 17.07
C LYS A 341 -13.24 -41.08 16.35
N LYS A 342 -12.22 -41.93 16.30
CA LYS A 342 -12.39 -43.35 16.52
C LYS A 342 -11.29 -43.80 17.45
#